data_AF-A0A3P6EYN3-F1
#
_entry.id   AF-A0A3P6EYN3-F1
#
_cell.length_a   1.000
_cell.length_b   1.000
_cell.length_c   1.000
_cell.angle_alpha   90.00
_cell.angle_beta   90.00
_cell.angle_gamma   90.00
#
_symmetry.space_group_name_H-M   'P 1'
#
loop_
_entity.id
_entity.type
_entity.pdbx_description
1 polymer ?
#
loop_
_entity_poly.entity_id
_entity_poly.type
_entity_poly.pdbx_seq_one_letter_code
_entity_poly.pdbx_strand_id
1 'polypeptide(L)'
;MFSGPGNGVQIVQLDQTSKAFENVDQVVIDRNSVNGMAIRSTVAKGSVDGNGTSWTVDFNPVLLFPNLISQVQCTPVAREGGGFLVHAVSR
;
A
#
# COMPACT_ATOMS: atom_id res chain seq x y z
N MET A 1 23.98 6.95 -10.17
CA MET A 1 22.84 6.04 -9.94
C MET A 1 22.67 5.91 -8.43
N PHE A 2 21.47 6.08 -7.88
CA PHE A 2 21.22 5.88 -6.44
C PHE A 2 21.01 4.39 -6.17
N SER A 3 21.70 3.84 -5.18
CA SER A 3 21.60 2.42 -4.79
C SER A 3 21.79 2.27 -3.29
N GLY A 4 20.98 1.41 -2.69
CA GLY A 4 21.09 1.01 -1.30
C GLY A 4 21.91 -0.26 -1.10
N PRO A 5 22.11 -0.67 0.17
CA PRO A 5 22.93 -1.81 0.56
C PRO A 5 22.40 -3.20 0.17
N GLY A 6 21.19 -3.30 -0.41
CA GLY A 6 20.64 -4.57 -0.90
C GLY A 6 20.16 -5.54 0.17
N ASN A 7 20.14 -5.10 1.44
CA ASN A 7 19.73 -5.89 2.60
C ASN A 7 18.31 -5.53 3.08
N GLY A 8 17.49 -4.91 2.23
CA GLY A 8 16.09 -4.60 2.53
C GLY A 8 15.87 -3.39 3.44
N VAL A 9 16.89 -2.53 3.64
CA VAL A 9 16.72 -1.26 4.35
C VAL A 9 15.62 -0.43 3.67
N GLN A 10 14.68 0.03 4.47
CA GLN A 10 13.57 0.87 4.01
C GLN A 10 14.09 2.21 3.50
N ILE A 11 13.57 2.64 2.35
CA ILE A 11 13.91 3.92 1.73
C ILE A 11 13.42 5.14 2.54
N VAL A 12 12.34 4.98 3.30
CA VAL A 12 11.84 5.96 4.26
C VAL A 12 11.54 5.23 5.56
N GLN A 13 11.98 5.80 6.69
CA GLN A 13 11.72 5.28 8.03
C GLN A 13 11.10 6.38 8.88
N LEU A 14 10.20 5.98 9.77
CA LEU A 14 9.65 6.87 10.79
C LEU A 14 10.53 6.76 12.03
N ASP A 15 11.04 7.87 12.50
CA ASP A 15 11.59 7.91 13.85
C ASP A 15 10.43 8.02 14.85
N GLN A 16 10.11 6.89 15.47
CA GLN A 16 9.07 6.78 16.50
C GLN A 16 9.67 6.40 17.86
N THR A 17 10.98 6.64 18.05
CA THR A 17 11.70 6.29 19.29
C THR A 17 11.10 6.98 20.52
N SER A 18 10.52 8.17 20.35
CA SER A 18 9.82 8.91 21.41
C SER A 18 8.32 8.65 21.43
N LYS A 19 7.65 8.79 20.27
CA LYS A 19 6.19 8.62 20.15
C LYS A 19 5.81 8.21 18.73
N ALA A 20 4.72 7.43 18.62
CA ALA A 20 4.09 7.13 17.35
C ALA A 20 3.43 8.36 16.70
N PHE A 21 3.34 8.32 15.36
CA PHE A 21 2.59 9.30 14.58
C PHE A 21 1.12 8.91 14.60
N GLU A 22 0.35 9.56 15.46
CA GLU A 22 -1.10 9.31 15.64
C GLU A 22 -1.96 10.24 14.79
N ASN A 23 -1.51 11.47 14.58
CA ASN A 23 -2.18 12.48 13.77
C ASN A 23 -1.22 12.96 12.69
N VAL A 24 -1.58 12.72 11.43
CA VAL A 24 -0.78 13.07 10.25
C VAL A 24 -1.67 13.83 9.29
N ASP A 25 -1.45 15.14 9.17
CA ASP A 25 -2.27 16.00 8.29
C ASP A 25 -1.96 15.74 6.81
N GLN A 26 -0.67 15.76 6.44
CA GLN A 26 -0.25 15.49 5.07
C GLN A 26 1.20 15.00 4.99
N VAL A 27 1.38 13.85 4.36
CA VAL A 27 2.68 13.34 3.90
C VAL A 27 2.46 12.74 2.52
N VAL A 28 3.33 13.04 1.56
CA VAL A 28 3.26 12.46 0.21
C VAL A 28 4.58 11.80 -0.10
N ILE A 29 4.56 10.48 -0.23
CA ILE A 29 5.67 9.69 -0.72
C ILE A 29 5.10 8.83 -1.84
N ASP A 30 5.43 9.17 -3.08
CA ASP A 30 5.03 8.45 -4.28
C ASP A 30 6.24 8.31 -5.21
N ARG A 31 6.30 7.21 -5.96
CA ARG A 31 7.37 6.91 -6.94
C ARG A 31 8.80 6.98 -6.38
N ASN A 32 8.98 6.79 -5.07
CA ASN A 32 10.28 6.75 -4.42
C ASN A 32 10.90 5.35 -4.54
N SER A 33 11.61 5.09 -5.63
CA SER A 33 12.22 3.79 -5.93
C SER A 33 13.73 3.92 -6.06
N VAL A 34 14.46 3.17 -5.22
CA VAL A 34 15.93 3.09 -5.25
C VAL A 34 16.31 1.61 -5.29
N ASN A 35 17.24 1.26 -6.18
CA ASN A 35 17.73 -0.10 -6.29
C ASN A 35 18.36 -0.55 -4.96
N GLY A 36 18.01 -1.74 -4.47
CA GLY A 36 18.56 -2.29 -3.22
C GLY A 36 17.95 -1.74 -1.92
N MET A 37 16.84 -1.01 -2.00
CA MET A 37 16.07 -0.55 -0.83
C MET A 37 14.62 -1.03 -0.89
N ALA A 38 14.00 -1.23 0.29
CA ALA A 38 12.58 -1.56 0.38
C ALA A 38 11.73 -0.29 0.20
N ILE A 39 10.74 -0.36 -0.68
CA ILE A 39 9.84 0.75 -0.99
C ILE A 39 8.93 1.04 0.22
N ARG A 40 8.77 2.32 0.55
CA ARG A 40 7.78 2.82 1.50
C ARG A 40 7.06 4.01 0.86
N SER A 41 5.74 4.04 0.98
CA SER A 41 4.87 4.95 0.23
C SER A 41 3.64 5.35 1.04
N THR A 42 3.04 6.49 0.72
CA THR A 42 1.71 6.87 1.24
C THR A 42 0.59 6.48 0.28
N VAL A 43 0.94 6.00 -0.91
CA VAL A 43 0.02 5.49 -1.93
C VAL A 43 0.45 4.08 -2.32
N ALA A 44 -0.47 3.12 -2.24
CA ALA A 44 -0.26 1.77 -2.73
C ALA A 44 -1.36 1.39 -3.71
N LYS A 45 -1.00 0.58 -4.72
CA LYS A 45 -1.92 0.02 -5.70
C LYS A 45 -1.63 -1.46 -5.84
N GLY A 46 -2.67 -2.26 -5.94
CA GLY A 46 -2.57 -3.70 -6.11
C GLY A 46 -3.77 -4.21 -6.88
N SER A 47 -3.58 -5.36 -7.51
CA SER A 47 -4.64 -6.13 -8.16
C SER A 47 -4.52 -7.56 -7.67
N VAL A 48 -5.66 -8.19 -7.43
CA VAL A 48 -5.73 -9.59 -7.04
C VAL A 48 -6.76 -10.28 -7.94
N ASP A 49 -6.34 -11.39 -8.52
CA ASP A 49 -7.23 -12.30 -9.22
C ASP A 49 -7.74 -13.35 -8.23
N GLY A 50 -9.03 -13.63 -8.25
CA GLY A 50 -9.63 -14.63 -7.37
C GLY A 50 -10.89 -15.23 -7.96
N ASN A 51 -11.09 -16.53 -7.71
CA ASN A 51 -12.29 -17.28 -8.13
C ASN A 51 -13.33 -17.40 -7.01
N GLY A 52 -13.18 -16.62 -5.93
CA GLY A 52 -14.03 -16.65 -4.73
C GLY A 52 -14.76 -15.33 -4.48
N THR A 53 -15.55 -15.29 -3.41
CA THR A 53 -16.35 -14.10 -3.02
C THR A 53 -15.60 -13.09 -2.15
N SER A 54 -14.39 -13.44 -1.70
CA SER A 54 -13.53 -12.58 -0.89
C SER A 54 -12.08 -12.70 -1.34
N TRP A 55 -11.37 -11.57 -1.29
CA TRP A 55 -9.97 -11.45 -1.70
C TRP A 55 -9.29 -10.41 -0.81
N THR A 56 -8.01 -10.63 -0.53
CA THR A 56 -7.21 -9.78 0.36
C THR A 56 -5.97 -9.30 -0.37
N VAL A 57 -5.67 -8.02 -0.22
CA VAL A 57 -4.40 -7.42 -0.67
C VAL A 57 -3.71 -6.83 0.55
N ASP A 58 -2.51 -7.33 0.86
CA ASP A 58 -1.71 -6.81 1.98
C ASP A 58 -0.82 -5.66 1.51
N PHE A 59 -1.08 -4.47 2.03
CA PHE A 59 -0.31 -3.27 1.76
C PHE A 59 0.66 -2.89 2.90
N ASN A 60 0.69 -3.63 4.01
CA ASN A 60 1.57 -3.36 5.15
C ASN A 60 3.06 -3.24 4.78
N PRO A 61 3.60 -4.06 3.85
CA PRO A 61 5.02 -3.95 3.47
C PRO A 61 5.34 -2.59 2.82
N VAL A 62 4.38 -1.98 2.14
CA VAL A 62 4.58 -0.78 1.31
C VAL A 62 4.12 0.50 2.01
N LEU A 63 3.01 0.47 2.74
CA LEU A 63 2.45 1.67 3.36
C LEU A 63 3.32 2.14 4.52
N LEU A 64 3.68 3.43 4.50
CA LEU A 64 4.42 4.06 5.60
C LEU A 64 3.57 4.13 6.87
N PHE A 65 2.26 4.39 6.74
CA PHE A 65 1.28 4.45 7.83
C PHE A 65 0.14 3.45 7.59
N PRO A 66 0.35 2.14 7.81
CA PRO A 66 -0.66 1.12 7.51
C PRO A 66 -1.96 1.27 8.32
N ASN A 67 -1.90 1.90 9.50
CA ASN A 67 -3.06 2.11 10.38
C ASN A 67 -3.79 3.44 10.14
N LEU A 68 -3.29 4.30 9.26
CA LEU A 68 -3.85 5.64 8.98
C LEU A 68 -4.35 5.76 7.54
N ILE A 69 -5.05 4.73 7.06
CA ILE A 69 -5.63 4.73 5.71
C ILE A 69 -6.83 5.68 5.70
N SER A 70 -6.74 6.79 4.96
CA SER A 70 -7.86 7.74 4.84
C SER A 70 -8.78 7.39 3.68
N GLN A 71 -8.22 6.96 2.54
CA GLN A 71 -8.97 6.72 1.30
C GLN A 71 -8.68 5.34 0.71
N VAL A 72 -9.73 4.69 0.20
CA VAL A 72 -9.62 3.45 -0.56
C VAL A 72 -10.48 3.57 -1.81
N GLN A 73 -9.92 3.18 -2.95
CA GLN A 73 -10.63 3.07 -4.22
C GLN A 73 -10.40 1.66 -4.75
N CYS A 74 -11.46 1.03 -5.25
CA CYS A 74 -11.38 -0.30 -5.84
C CYS A 74 -12.18 -0.33 -7.14
N THR A 75 -11.77 -1.22 -8.04
CA THR A 75 -12.45 -1.45 -9.31
C THR A 75 -12.56 -2.95 -9.52
N PRO A 76 -13.75 -3.54 -9.30
CA PRO A 76 -13.94 -4.95 -9.56
C PRO A 76 -14.01 -5.19 -11.07
N VAL A 77 -13.29 -6.21 -11.55
CA VAL A 77 -13.22 -6.57 -12.98
C VAL A 77 -13.70 -8.01 -13.14
N ALA A 78 -14.79 -8.21 -13.88
CA ALA A 78 -15.27 -9.54 -14.24
C ALA A 78 -14.45 -10.09 -15.41
N ARG A 79 -14.01 -11.36 -15.32
CA ARG A 79 -13.29 -12.04 -16.41
C ARG A 79 -14.19 -12.44 -17.58
N GLU A 80 -15.47 -12.68 -17.31
CA GLU A 80 -16.48 -13.04 -18.30
C GLU A 80 -17.68 -12.08 -18.26
N GLY A 81 -18.33 -11.90 -19.41
CA GLY A 81 -19.22 -10.76 -19.68
C GLY A 81 -20.52 -10.73 -18.86
N GLY A 82 -20.78 -9.57 -18.26
CA GLY A 82 -22.15 -9.03 -18.16
C GLY A 82 -22.84 -9.03 -16.79
N GLY A 83 -22.16 -9.37 -15.70
CA GLY A 83 -22.74 -9.27 -14.35
C GLY A 83 -22.38 -7.96 -13.64
N PHE A 84 -23.37 -7.28 -13.04
CA PHE A 84 -23.09 -6.21 -12.07
C PHE A 84 -22.50 -6.84 -10.80
N LEU A 85 -21.28 -6.44 -10.45
CA LEU A 85 -20.61 -6.91 -9.24
C LEU A 85 -21.01 -6.05 -8.05
N VAL A 86 -21.76 -6.65 -7.12
CA VAL A 86 -21.95 -6.08 -5.78
C VAL A 86 -20.67 -6.35 -4.99
N HIS A 87 -20.06 -5.29 -4.46
CA HIS A 87 -18.83 -5.39 -3.68
C HIS A 87 -18.94 -4.55 -2.41
N ALA A 88 -18.23 -4.98 -1.37
CA ALA A 88 -18.04 -4.24 -0.14
C ALA A 88 -16.54 -4.26 0.20
N VAL A 89 -16.03 -3.15 0.73
CA VAL A 89 -14.63 -3.02 1.14
C VAL A 89 -14.58 -2.91 2.65
N SER A 90 -13.83 -3.81 3.28
CA SER A 90 -13.46 -3.74 4.69
C SER A 90 -11.96 -3.43 4.82
N ARG A 91 -11.59 -2.77 5.91
CA ARG A 91 -10.19 -2.50 6.29
C ARG A 91 -9.82 -3.32 7.51
#